data_AF-A0A7R9VK92-F1
#
_entry.id   AF-A0A7R9VK92-F1
#
_cell.length_a   1.000
_cell.length_b   1.000
_cell.length_c   1.000
_cell.angle_alpha   90.00
_cell.angle_beta   90.00
_cell.angle_gamma   90.00
#
_symmetry.space_group_name_H-M   'P 1'
#
loop_
_entity.id
_entity.type
_entity.pdbx_description
1 polymer ?
#
loop_
_entity_poly.entity_id
_entity_poly.type
_entity_poly.pdbx_seq_one_letter_code
_entity_poly.pdbx_strand_id
1 'polypeptide(L)'
;ILKKYPNHGETLCMKGLTLNCLGKRDEAHDLVKKGLMNDMRSHVCWHVYGLLHRSDRNYNEAIKAYKQALRIEPENLQILRDLSLLQIQMRDVSGFGLTRHSILTLKPNQRINWLSYALAK
;
A
#
# COMPACT_ATOMS: atom_id res chain seq x y z
N ILE A 1 -1.76 -13.06 -21.10
CA ILE A 1 -0.61 -12.34 -20.49
C ILE A 1 0.27 -13.27 -19.64
N LEU A 2 -0.28 -14.07 -18.70
CA LEU A 2 0.47 -15.09 -17.93
C LEU A 2 1.24 -16.13 -18.78
N LYS A 3 0.78 -16.44 -20.00
CA LYS A 3 1.47 -17.35 -20.94
C LYS A 3 2.73 -16.75 -21.59
N LYS A 4 2.92 -15.43 -21.52
CA LYS A 4 3.99 -14.70 -22.23
C LYS A 4 5.06 -14.14 -21.27
N TYR A 5 4.69 -13.87 -20.02
CA TYR A 5 5.61 -13.43 -18.94
C TYR A 5 5.21 -14.09 -17.61
N PRO A 6 5.56 -15.36 -17.38
CA PRO A 6 5.15 -16.11 -16.19
C PRO A 6 5.72 -15.54 -14.87
N ASN A 7 6.77 -14.72 -14.94
CA ASN A 7 7.48 -14.15 -13.78
C ASN A 7 7.22 -12.65 -13.58
N HIS A 8 6.17 -12.08 -14.17
CA HIS A 8 5.85 -10.67 -13.92
C HIS A 8 5.42 -10.47 -12.46
N GLY A 9 6.24 -9.75 -11.69
CA GLY A 9 6.09 -9.60 -10.24
C GLY A 9 4.72 -9.06 -9.82
N GLU A 10 4.22 -8.05 -10.53
CA GLU A 10 2.92 -7.44 -10.22
C GLU A 10 1.76 -8.40 -10.48
N THR A 11 1.86 -9.23 -11.52
CA THR A 11 0.81 -10.20 -11.86
C THR A 11 0.73 -11.29 -10.80
N LEU A 12 1.88 -11.75 -10.29
CA LEU A 12 1.95 -12.69 -9.18
C LEU A 12 1.36 -12.08 -7.90
N CYS A 13 1.68 -10.81 -7.61
CA CYS A 13 1.11 -10.10 -6.47
C CYS A 13 -0.41 -9.95 -6.61
N MET A 14 -0.91 -9.53 -7.77
CA MET A 14 -2.35 -9.40 -8.01
C MET A 14 -3.09 -10.72 -7.87
N LYS A 15 -2.49 -11.83 -8.35
CA LYS A 15 -3.03 -13.18 -8.12
C LYS A 15 -3.07 -13.50 -6.62
N GLY A 16 -2.01 -13.18 -5.88
CA GLY A 16 -1.96 -13.35 -4.42
C GLY A 16 -3.04 -12.53 -3.71
N LEU A 17 -3.26 -11.28 -4.10
CA LEU A 17 -4.32 -10.43 -3.55
C LEU A 17 -5.70 -11.07 -3.75
N THR A 18 -5.99 -11.56 -4.95
CA THR A 18 -7.25 -12.26 -5.25
C THR A 18 -7.42 -13.51 -4.39
N LEU A 19 -6.35 -14.31 -4.20
CA LEU A 19 -6.40 -15.51 -3.35
C LEU A 19 -6.63 -15.17 -1.88
N ASN A 20 -6.09 -14.04 -1.40
CA ASN A 20 -6.37 -13.56 -0.05
C ASN A 20 -7.86 -13.23 0.13
N CYS A 21 -8.48 -12.58 -0.86
CA CYS A 21 -9.93 -12.33 -0.87
C CYS A 21 -10.75 -13.62 -0.90
N LEU A 22 -10.21 -14.70 -1.48
CA LEU A 22 -10.81 -16.04 -1.48
C LEU A 22 -10.56 -16.85 -0.19
N GLY A 23 -9.90 -16.26 0.82
CA GLY A 23 -9.60 -16.91 2.10
C GLY A 23 -8.36 -17.80 2.09
N LYS A 24 -7.67 -17.92 0.94
CA LYS A 24 -6.44 -18.72 0.78
C LYS A 24 -5.21 -17.89 1.17
N ARG A 25 -5.08 -17.60 2.46
CA ARG A 25 -4.06 -16.68 3.01
C ARG A 25 -2.64 -17.17 2.77
N ASP A 26 -2.35 -18.44 3.02
CA ASP A 26 -0.99 -18.98 2.90
C ASP A 26 -0.49 -18.94 1.45
N GLU A 27 -1.33 -19.38 0.50
CA GLU A 27 -1.03 -19.30 -0.94
C GLU A 27 -0.83 -17.86 -1.40
N ALA A 28 -1.61 -16.92 -0.85
CA ALA A 28 -1.47 -15.50 -1.15
C ALA A 28 -0.11 -14.95 -0.71
N HIS A 29 0.32 -15.27 0.51
CA HIS A 29 1.63 -14.86 1.03
C HIS A 29 2.78 -15.38 0.17
N ASP A 30 2.73 -16.65 -0.23
CA ASP A 30 3.76 -17.24 -1.08
C ASP A 30 3.84 -16.58 -2.45
N LEU A 31 2.69 -16.27 -3.05
CA LEU A 31 2.64 -15.61 -4.37
C LEU A 31 3.10 -14.16 -4.30
N VAL A 32 2.71 -13.41 -3.27
CA VAL A 32 3.17 -12.02 -3.10
C VAL A 32 4.66 -11.97 -2.80
N LYS A 33 5.20 -12.87 -1.97
CA LYS A 33 6.65 -12.98 -1.75
C LYS A 33 7.40 -13.27 -3.04
N LYS A 34 6.92 -14.24 -3.84
CA LYS A 34 7.49 -14.51 -5.18
C LYS A 34 7.38 -13.30 -6.10
N GLY A 35 6.27 -12.56 -6.05
CA GLY A 35 6.08 -11.35 -6.84
C GLY A 35 7.10 -10.26 -6.50
N LEU A 36 7.32 -9.99 -5.21
CA LEU A 36 8.35 -9.05 -4.73
C LEU A 36 9.78 -9.48 -5.09
N MET A 37 10.09 -10.78 -5.03
CA MET A 37 11.42 -11.28 -5.42
C MET A 37 11.68 -11.11 -6.92
N ASN A 38 10.64 -11.22 -7.76
CA ASN A 38 10.76 -11.01 -9.19
C ASN A 38 10.81 -9.52 -9.56
N ASP A 39 10.11 -8.66 -8.82
CA ASP A 39 10.16 -7.21 -9.02
C ASP A 39 10.10 -6.45 -7.70
N MET A 40 11.29 -6.15 -7.18
CA MET A 40 11.47 -5.43 -5.92
C MET A 40 11.35 -3.90 -6.10
N ARG A 41 11.33 -3.41 -7.35
CA ARG A 41 11.23 -1.99 -7.67
C ARG A 41 9.81 -1.58 -8.06
N SER A 42 8.86 -2.51 -8.10
CA SER A 42 7.45 -2.18 -8.31
C SER A 42 6.77 -1.71 -7.03
N HIS A 43 6.22 -0.48 -7.07
CA HIS A 43 5.39 0.05 -5.99
C HIS A 43 4.11 -0.80 -5.80
N VAL A 44 3.60 -1.42 -6.87
CA VAL A 44 2.41 -2.27 -6.85
C VAL A 44 2.66 -3.51 -5.99
N CYS A 45 3.81 -4.17 -6.17
CA CYS A 45 4.18 -5.34 -5.37
C CYS A 45 4.23 -4.99 -3.87
N TRP A 46 4.86 -3.86 -3.51
CA TRP A 46 4.93 -3.39 -2.13
C TRP A 46 3.57 -2.96 -1.56
N HIS A 47 2.71 -2.37 -2.38
CA HIS A 47 1.35 -2.00 -1.97
C HIS A 47 0.50 -3.25 -1.67
N VAL A 48 0.54 -4.26 -2.54
CA VAL A 48 -0.15 -5.54 -2.33
C VAL A 48 0.36 -6.25 -1.08
N TYR A 49 1.67 -6.26 -0.86
CA TYR A 49 2.27 -6.81 0.35
C TYR A 49 1.75 -6.11 1.62
N GLY A 50 1.64 -4.78 1.59
CA GLY A 50 1.04 -4.02 2.67
C GLY A 50 -0.45 -4.34 2.88
N LEU A 51 -1.21 -4.53 1.81
CA LEU A 51 -2.62 -4.94 1.88
C LEU A 51 -2.81 -6.33 2.51
N LEU A 52 -1.94 -7.29 2.18
CA LEU A 52 -1.93 -8.62 2.80
C LEU A 52 -1.70 -8.50 4.31
N HIS A 53 -0.62 -7.82 4.72
CA HIS A 53 -0.32 -7.61 6.14
C HIS A 53 -1.41 -6.85 6.87
N ARG A 54 -2.06 -5.86 6.22
CA ARG A 54 -3.22 -5.17 6.78
C ARG A 54 -4.37 -6.14 7.05
N SER A 55 -4.62 -7.08 6.13
CA SER A 55 -5.65 -8.12 6.31
C SER A 55 -5.30 -9.14 7.41
N ASP A 56 -4.00 -9.34 7.69
CA ASP A 56 -3.48 -10.11 8.82
C ASP A 56 -3.45 -9.35 10.15
N ARG A 57 -3.89 -8.07 10.16
CA ARG A 57 -3.78 -7.16 11.31
C ARG A 57 -2.31 -6.87 11.71
N ASN A 58 -1.36 -7.19 10.85
CA ASN A 58 0.06 -6.86 10.99
C ASN A 58 0.31 -5.41 10.53
N TYR A 59 -0.29 -4.47 11.22
CA TYR A 59 -0.32 -3.06 10.80
C TYR A 59 1.07 -2.42 10.73
N ASN A 60 2.00 -2.82 11.61
CA ASN A 60 3.38 -2.32 11.59
C ASN A 60 4.11 -2.67 10.28
N GLU A 61 3.97 -3.91 9.81
CA GLU A 61 4.57 -4.35 8.55
C GLU A 61 3.86 -3.75 7.34
N ALA A 62 2.52 -3.59 7.42
CA ALA A 62 1.76 -2.90 6.38
C ALA A 62 2.21 -1.44 6.20
N ILE A 63 2.45 -0.69 7.28
CA ILE A 63 2.99 0.67 7.22
C ILE A 63 4.38 0.69 6.57
N LYS A 64 5.27 -0.23 6.93
CA LYS A 64 6.61 -0.32 6.33
C LYS A 64 6.52 -0.59 4.83
N ALA A 65 5.66 -1.51 4.42
CA ALA A 65 5.42 -1.84 3.02
C ALA A 65 4.88 -0.64 2.22
N TYR A 66 3.88 0.07 2.75
CA TYR A 66 3.36 1.29 2.12
C TYR A 66 4.41 2.39 2.02
N LYS A 67 5.24 2.59 3.06
CA LYS A 67 6.35 3.55 3.00
C LYS A 67 7.37 3.17 1.91
N GLN A 68 7.69 1.89 1.73
CA GLN A 68 8.58 1.46 0.64
C GLN A 68 7.93 1.67 -0.73
N ALA A 69 6.64 1.37 -0.88
CA ALA A 69 5.92 1.64 -2.11
C ALA A 69 5.93 3.14 -2.47
N LEU A 70 5.73 4.01 -1.47
CA LEU A 70 5.79 5.47 -1.63
C LEU A 70 7.22 6.02 -1.83
N ARG A 71 8.27 5.28 -1.46
CA ARG A 71 9.64 5.65 -1.84
C ARG A 71 9.90 5.46 -3.34
N ILE A 72 9.22 4.49 -3.95
CA ILE A 72 9.29 4.20 -5.38
C ILE A 72 8.39 5.17 -6.14
N GLU A 73 7.13 5.31 -5.70
CA GLU A 73 6.16 6.24 -6.30
C GLU A 73 5.54 7.14 -5.22
N PRO A 74 6.15 8.31 -4.96
CA PRO A 74 5.71 9.22 -3.89
C PRO A 74 4.33 9.83 -4.10
N GLU A 75 3.88 9.91 -5.36
CA GLU A 75 2.65 10.59 -5.74
C GLU A 75 1.43 9.67 -5.82
N ASN A 76 1.59 8.40 -5.44
CA ASN A 76 0.51 7.43 -5.50
C ASN A 76 -0.55 7.72 -4.42
N LEU A 77 -1.62 8.40 -4.83
CA LEU A 77 -2.72 8.80 -3.97
C LEU A 77 -3.44 7.61 -3.31
N GLN A 78 -3.47 6.45 -3.96
CA GLN A 78 -4.12 5.27 -3.39
C GLN A 78 -3.34 4.76 -2.18
N ILE A 79 -2.02 4.64 -2.31
CA ILE A 79 -1.15 4.20 -1.22
C ILE A 79 -1.11 5.24 -0.09
N LEU A 80 -1.07 6.54 -0.42
CA LEU A 80 -1.15 7.61 0.58
C LEU A 80 -2.45 7.54 1.39
N ARG A 81 -3.59 7.25 0.74
CA ARG A 81 -4.87 7.07 1.43
C ARG A 81 -4.86 5.85 2.33
N ASP A 82 -4.41 4.70 1.83
CA ASP A 82 -4.31 3.46 2.61
C ASP A 82 -3.39 3.63 3.83
N LEU A 83 -2.24 4.31 3.67
CA LEU A 83 -1.33 4.63 4.76
C LEU A 83 -1.99 5.58 5.77
N SER A 84 -2.67 6.63 5.31
CA SER A 84 -3.33 7.60 6.21
C SER A 84 -4.41 6.96 7.08
N LEU A 85 -5.18 6.02 6.53
CA LEU A 85 -6.20 5.28 7.27
C LEU A 85 -5.56 4.39 8.34
N LEU A 86 -4.46 3.72 7.97
CA LEU A 86 -3.73 2.84 8.87
C LEU A 86 -3.06 3.61 10.02
N GLN A 87 -2.53 4.80 9.74
CA GLN A 87 -1.94 5.68 10.74
C GLN A 87 -2.96 6.17 11.75
N ILE A 88 -4.18 6.53 11.31
CA ILE A 88 -5.28 6.85 12.23
C ILE A 88 -5.58 5.65 13.14
N GLN A 89 -5.72 4.46 12.56
CA GLN A 89 -6.01 3.24 13.31
C GLN A 89 -4.93 2.93 14.36
N MET A 90 -3.67 3.18 14.02
CA MET A 90 -2.51 2.98 14.90
C MET A 90 -2.24 4.17 15.84
N ARG A 91 -3.04 5.24 15.76
CA ARG A 91 -2.83 6.51 16.48
C ARG A 91 -1.46 7.15 16.21
N ASP A 92 -0.87 6.90 15.03
CA ASP A 92 0.34 7.58 14.55
C ASP A 92 -0.04 8.97 14.00
N VAL A 93 -0.30 9.91 14.92
CA VAL A 93 -0.70 11.29 14.58
C VAL A 93 0.41 12.01 13.82
N SER A 94 1.67 11.77 14.20
CA SER A 94 2.85 12.33 13.52
C SER A 94 2.92 11.94 12.05
N GLY A 95 2.84 10.64 11.76
CA GLY A 95 2.87 10.13 10.40
C GLY A 95 1.65 10.56 9.61
N PHE A 96 0.48 10.58 10.25
CA PHE A 96 -0.77 11.03 9.62
C PHE A 96 -0.69 12.47 9.12
N GLY A 97 -0.14 13.39 9.92
CA GLY A 97 0.07 14.79 9.53
C GLY A 97 0.95 14.94 8.28
N LEU A 98 2.05 14.19 8.21
CA LEU A 98 2.94 14.17 7.05
C LEU A 98 2.25 13.62 5.81
N THR A 99 1.55 12.49 5.93
CA THR A 99 0.84 11.87 4.80
C THR A 99 -0.30 12.76 4.29
N ARG A 100 -1.03 13.45 5.18
CA ARG A 100 -2.05 14.43 4.80
C ARG A 100 -1.48 15.65 4.12
N HIS A 101 -0.31 16.11 4.56
CA HIS A 101 0.41 17.18 3.86
C HIS A 101 0.75 16.78 2.43
N SER A 102 1.30 15.59 2.21
CA SER A 102 1.59 15.08 0.85
C SER A 102 0.34 15.02 -0.03
N ILE A 103 -0.78 14.49 0.48
CA ILE A 103 -2.06 14.43 -0.25
C ILE A 103 -2.55 15.84 -0.61
N LEU A 104 -2.44 16.80 0.31
CA LEU A 104 -2.82 18.18 0.08
C LEU A 104 -1.97 18.82 -1.03
N THR A 105 -0.65 18.63 -0.98
CA THR A 105 0.27 19.17 -1.99
C THR A 105 -0.02 18.60 -3.39
N LEU A 106 -0.39 17.31 -3.50
CA LEU A 106 -0.75 16.68 -4.78
C LEU A 106 -2.10 17.12 -5.31
N LYS A 107 -3.06 17.41 -4.43
CA LYS A 107 -4.45 17.77 -4.81
C LYS A 107 -4.94 18.98 -4.00
N PRO A 108 -4.36 20.18 -4.20
CA PRO A 108 -4.70 21.37 -3.43
C PRO A 108 -6.09 21.93 -3.79
N ASN A 109 -6.58 21.63 -5.01
CA ASN A 109 -7.87 22.11 -5.50
C ASN A 109 -9.07 21.41 -4.83
N GLN A 110 -8.83 20.31 -4.10
CA GLN A 110 -9.89 19.59 -3.41
C GLN A 110 -9.97 20.07 -1.96
N ARG A 111 -11.04 20.81 -1.63
CA ARG A 111 -11.29 21.38 -0.28
C ARG A 111 -11.20 20.33 0.84
N ILE A 112 -11.61 19.09 0.57
CA ILE A 112 -11.55 17.99 1.54
C ILE A 112 -10.12 17.71 2.05
N ASN A 113 -9.10 17.96 1.23
CA ASN A 113 -7.70 17.73 1.62
C ASN A 113 -7.21 18.79 2.60
N TRP A 114 -7.67 20.04 2.46
CA TRP A 114 -7.39 21.11 3.43
C TRP A 114 -8.03 20.80 4.79
N LEU A 115 -9.30 20.38 4.78
CA LEU A 115 -9.99 19.97 6.01
C LEU A 115 -9.29 18.78 6.67
N SER A 116 -8.94 17.75 5.89
CA SER A 116 -8.26 16.57 6.39
C SER A 116 -6.86 16.86 6.94
N TYR A 117 -6.15 17.85 6.40
CA TYR A 117 -4.86 18.31 6.91
C TYR A 117 -5.02 19.13 8.19
N ALA A 118 -6.03 19.98 8.28
CA ALA A 118 -6.33 20.74 9.50
C ALA A 118 -6.68 19.82 10.68
N LEU A 119 -7.42 18.73 10.44
CA LEU A 119 -7.73 17.70 11.44
C LEU A 119 -6.52 16.89 11.89
N ALA A 120 -5.43 16.91 11.12
CA ALA A 120 -4.20 16.18 11.44
C ALA A 120 -3.22 17.00 12.29
N LYS A 121 -3.54 18.27 12.58
CA LYS A 121 -2.74 19.21 13.37
C LYS A 121 -3.35 19.46 14.75
#